data_AF-A0A818B206-F1
#
_entry.id   AF-A0A818B206-F1
#
_cell.length_a   1.000
_cell.length_b   1.000
_cell.length_c   1.000
_cell.angle_alpha   90.00
_cell.angle_beta   90.00
_cell.angle_gamma   90.00
#
_symmetry.space_group_name_H-M   'P 1'
#
loop_
_entity.id
_entity.type
_entity.pdbx_description
1 polymer ?
#
loop_
_entity_poly.entity_id
_entity_poly.type
_entity_poly.pdbx_seq_one_letter_code
_entity_poly.pdbx_strand_id
1 'polypeptide(L)'
;MYIFSEAAYFGFLQFTYSNNANKNVDDTEENDCLSSFVHLAASTRPWSLAKLIEAYQLRAPDFILSIQTGNVYDNDPHKQKSGIQTETERAIQHGLTDTARITHPWVTTSCINQDVIKLLGNALHRDICGRDVPCLGFCSWNYVPGDHQPVKQSSTTSTFCEMRYSMDNEHPPIHKYMMTPSANCDSLNSQGQLEPSHTHFFFFDDGSKDVKNMLLKRQEVEHELSISKVLRSPISGFQEKNAVSDSDIPIIMLLIGGDFATLAATCKGLAVGTPVVVVRNTGGIADIVAQLCRKLSPTDELAQFRKSIYIEECKKELKKLCLKENDAREQNEEIGKYVDVLNEMEELIIVFDAIEYNAKLEDTIADAILTGIKYQNENWGQFFGQNTKAALLLWCAVWGKDEYARELLTDRKAETAASANNAEQDKNQVISLAQQILFEALHRNTVPFVSLLMEYGASIEELTEEQLIIICIKTMNDDALVLNKSHVNFTSVKRDAKLSELKKYVEQRYNGYLRQYLNHYVTKENDREKKRTKGQLVREPIGEQKVSASFTPLSKIFDGRKTEALYLWFVFMNQPAMAKYLCSRSRNQTVASLLAAEIYAAAANTATINKQSLRAISE
;
A
#
# COMPACT_ATOMS: atom_id res chain seq x y z
N MET A 1 -6.47 8.37 -27.77
CA MET A 1 -5.23 8.74 -27.07
C MET A 1 -4.75 10.10 -27.59
N TYR A 2 -5.50 11.18 -27.34
CA TYR A 2 -5.11 12.56 -27.69
C TYR A 2 -5.04 13.36 -26.38
N ILE A 3 -4.00 13.12 -25.58
CA ILE A 3 -3.82 13.76 -24.26
C ILE A 3 -2.73 14.84 -24.29
N PHE A 4 -1.80 14.77 -25.25
CA PHE A 4 -0.68 15.70 -25.35
C PHE A 4 -0.74 16.50 -26.66
N SER A 5 -0.56 17.82 -26.57
CA SER A 5 -0.42 18.73 -27.71
C SER A 5 1.03 18.81 -28.23
N GLU A 6 1.98 18.26 -27.48
CA GLU A 6 3.41 18.22 -27.79
C GLU A 6 3.86 16.77 -28.02
N ALA A 7 4.97 16.58 -28.73
CA ALA A 7 5.47 15.25 -29.06
C ALA A 7 5.93 14.52 -27.79
N ALA A 8 5.09 13.62 -27.27
CA ALA A 8 5.47 12.69 -26.21
C ALA A 8 5.98 11.39 -26.84
N TYR A 9 7.13 10.91 -26.38
CA TYR A 9 7.73 9.66 -26.83
C TYR A 9 7.51 8.57 -25.76
N PHE A 10 7.07 7.38 -26.15
CA PHE A 10 6.76 6.30 -25.20
C PHE A 10 7.20 4.95 -25.74
N GLY A 11 7.50 4.01 -24.84
CA GLY A 11 7.88 2.65 -25.18
C GLY A 11 8.12 1.79 -23.96
N PHE A 12 8.83 0.68 -24.16
CA PHE A 12 9.29 -0.20 -23.09
C PHE A 12 10.81 -0.29 -23.06
N LEU A 13 11.40 -0.37 -21.86
CA LEU A 13 12.81 -0.64 -21.62
C LEU A 13 12.99 -2.12 -21.26
N GLN A 14 13.95 -2.77 -21.90
CA GLN A 14 14.49 -4.08 -21.55
C GLN A 14 15.92 -3.89 -21.05
N PHE A 15 16.16 -4.19 -19.77
CA PHE A 15 17.48 -4.04 -19.17
C PHE A 15 18.39 -5.23 -19.51
N THR A 16 19.59 -4.96 -20.04
CA THR A 16 20.55 -6.00 -20.42
C THR A 16 21.92 -5.71 -19.83
N TYR A 17 22.51 -6.69 -19.13
CA TYR A 17 23.85 -6.58 -18.54
C TYR A 17 24.93 -6.95 -19.56
N SER A 18 26.01 -6.18 -19.63
CA SER A 18 27.09 -6.39 -20.63
C SER A 18 27.74 -7.77 -20.58
N ASN A 19 27.74 -8.46 -19.43
CA ASN A 19 28.30 -9.81 -19.29
C ASN A 19 27.42 -10.89 -19.93
N ASN A 20 26.15 -10.61 -20.22
CA ASN A 20 25.21 -11.53 -20.87
C ASN A 20 25.09 -11.29 -22.38
N ALA A 21 25.74 -10.26 -22.94
CA ALA A 21 25.64 -9.92 -24.37
C ALA A 21 26.21 -10.99 -25.33
N ASN A 22 26.94 -11.98 -24.81
CA ASN A 22 27.57 -13.07 -25.58
C ASN A 22 26.95 -14.46 -25.36
N LYS A 23 25.84 -14.58 -24.60
CA LYS A 23 25.14 -15.87 -24.47
C LYS A 23 24.05 -15.99 -25.53
N ASN A 24 23.97 -17.15 -26.18
CA ASN A 24 22.90 -17.47 -27.12
C ASN A 24 21.53 -17.34 -26.44
N VAL A 25 20.56 -16.85 -27.20
CA VAL A 25 19.21 -16.41 -26.79
C VAL A 25 18.37 -17.50 -26.11
N ASP A 26 18.76 -18.78 -26.20
CA ASP A 26 17.93 -19.89 -25.73
C ASP A 26 18.14 -20.29 -24.25
N ASP A 27 19.15 -19.75 -23.54
CA ASP A 27 19.52 -20.24 -22.20
C ASP A 27 19.39 -19.21 -21.05
N THR A 28 18.70 -18.08 -21.24
CA THR A 28 18.42 -17.12 -20.15
C THR A 28 16.93 -16.95 -19.91
N GLU A 29 16.31 -17.91 -19.21
CA GLU A 29 15.03 -17.72 -18.50
C GLU A 29 15.18 -16.81 -17.26
N GLU A 30 16.00 -15.77 -17.34
CA GLU A 30 16.23 -14.84 -16.22
C GLU A 30 15.39 -13.57 -16.44
N ASN A 31 14.08 -13.69 -16.17
CA ASN A 31 13.09 -12.61 -15.98
C ASN A 31 13.26 -11.37 -16.88
N ASP A 32 12.94 -11.49 -18.18
CA ASP A 32 12.77 -10.37 -19.11
C ASP A 32 11.60 -9.46 -18.70
N CYS A 33 11.87 -8.56 -17.74
CA CYS A 33 10.89 -7.62 -17.26
C CYS A 33 10.96 -6.31 -18.05
N LEU A 34 9.95 -6.08 -18.90
CA LEU A 34 9.77 -4.80 -19.58
C LEU A 34 9.23 -3.75 -18.59
N SER A 35 9.92 -2.61 -18.53
CA SER A 35 9.46 -1.41 -17.82
C SER A 35 8.93 -0.39 -18.82
N SER A 36 7.82 0.27 -18.55
CA SER A 36 7.32 1.32 -19.46
C SER A 36 8.11 2.61 -19.26
N PHE A 37 8.24 3.42 -20.30
CA PHE A 37 8.81 4.76 -20.16
C PHE A 37 8.08 5.77 -21.03
N VAL A 38 8.08 7.03 -20.57
CA VAL A 38 7.57 8.18 -21.32
C VAL A 38 8.51 9.37 -21.16
N HIS A 39 8.83 9.99 -22.28
CA HIS A 39 9.54 11.27 -22.36
C HIS A 39 8.53 12.40 -22.55
N LEU A 40 8.66 13.41 -21.68
CA LEU A 40 7.72 14.48 -21.47
C LEU A 40 8.47 15.82 -21.49
N ALA A 41 7.90 16.83 -22.14
CA ALA A 41 8.41 18.19 -22.01
C ALA A 41 8.23 18.69 -20.56
N ALA A 42 9.13 19.53 -20.05
CA ALA A 42 9.01 20.11 -18.71
C ALA A 42 7.75 20.97 -18.51
N SER A 43 7.25 21.55 -19.59
CA SER A 43 5.97 22.28 -19.69
C SER A 43 4.74 21.40 -19.46
N THR A 44 4.89 20.07 -19.50
CA THR A 44 3.79 19.11 -19.33
C THR A 44 3.08 19.37 -18.01
N ARG A 45 1.77 19.56 -18.08
CA ARG A 45 0.96 19.82 -16.89
C ARG A 45 0.77 18.53 -16.08
N PRO A 46 0.83 18.58 -14.74
CA PRO A 46 0.64 17.42 -13.87
C PRO A 46 -0.63 16.59 -14.19
N TRP A 47 -1.76 17.25 -14.46
CA TRP A 47 -3.02 16.55 -14.73
C TRP A 47 -3.00 15.70 -16.02
N SER A 48 -2.19 16.09 -17.02
CA SER A 48 -2.01 15.30 -18.24
C SER A 48 -1.29 14.00 -17.93
N LEU A 49 -0.35 14.02 -16.98
CA LEU A 49 0.36 12.84 -16.52
C LEU A 49 -0.53 11.94 -15.67
N ALA A 50 -1.40 12.51 -14.83
CA ALA A 50 -2.38 11.73 -14.09
C ALA A 50 -3.30 10.90 -15.01
N LYS A 51 -3.75 11.49 -16.13
CA LYS A 51 -4.51 10.77 -17.17
C LYS A 51 -3.71 9.72 -17.94
N LEU A 52 -2.41 9.95 -18.12
CA LEU A 52 -1.53 8.96 -18.72
C LEU A 52 -1.34 7.76 -17.78
N ILE A 53 -1.18 8.02 -16.49
CA ILE A 53 -1.06 6.97 -15.47
C ILE A 53 -2.36 6.16 -15.37
N GLU A 54 -3.52 6.80 -15.51
CA GLU A 54 -4.81 6.10 -15.65
C GLU A 54 -4.81 5.15 -16.86
N ALA A 55 -4.23 5.55 -17.99
CA ALA A 55 -4.16 4.71 -19.19
C ALA A 55 -3.31 3.43 -18.99
N TYR A 56 -2.36 3.44 -18.04
CA TYR A 56 -1.63 2.23 -17.64
C TYR A 56 -2.47 1.22 -16.85
N GLN A 57 -3.71 1.60 -16.45
CA GLN A 57 -4.62 0.76 -15.68
C GLN A 57 -4.02 0.24 -14.36
N LEU A 58 -3.09 1.00 -13.79
CA LEU A 58 -2.51 0.68 -12.49
C LEU A 58 -3.60 0.68 -11.42
N ARG A 59 -3.51 -0.27 -10.49
CA ARG A 59 -4.35 -0.26 -9.29
C ARG A 59 -4.09 1.05 -8.54
N ALA A 60 -5.17 1.77 -8.21
CA ALA A 60 -5.05 2.98 -7.40
C ALA A 60 -4.37 2.66 -6.05
N PRO A 61 -3.43 3.50 -5.60
CA PRO A 61 -2.67 3.23 -4.41
C PRO A 61 -3.48 3.52 -3.15
N ASP A 62 -3.13 2.83 -2.07
CA ASP A 62 -3.62 3.14 -0.74
C ASP A 62 -3.04 4.49 -0.26
N PHE A 63 -1.76 4.75 -0.56
CA PHE A 63 -1.06 6.03 -0.37
C PHE A 63 0.16 6.13 -1.32
N ILE A 64 0.75 7.32 -1.48
CA ILE A 64 1.98 7.53 -2.25
C ILE A 64 3.17 7.63 -1.28
N LEU A 65 4.15 6.74 -1.43
CA LEU A 65 5.42 6.79 -0.70
C LEU A 65 6.47 7.49 -1.57
N SER A 66 6.75 8.75 -1.24
CA SER A 66 7.69 9.61 -1.95
C SER A 66 9.08 9.52 -1.35
N ILE A 67 9.96 8.72 -1.95
CA ILE A 67 11.33 8.56 -1.47
C ILE A 67 12.16 9.76 -1.92
N GLN A 68 12.65 10.52 -0.94
CA GLN A 68 13.51 11.69 -1.09
C GLN A 68 14.91 11.28 -0.66
N THR A 69 15.84 11.30 -1.61
CA THR A 69 17.22 10.88 -1.37
C THR A 69 18.14 11.57 -2.36
N GLY A 70 19.44 11.51 -2.05
CA GLY A 70 20.53 12.08 -2.83
C GLY A 70 21.81 11.36 -2.44
N ASN A 71 22.96 11.92 -2.82
CA ASN A 71 24.24 11.28 -2.51
C ASN A 71 24.40 11.09 -0.99
N VAL A 72 24.72 9.87 -0.57
CA VAL A 72 25.13 9.62 0.81
C VAL A 72 26.59 10.01 0.91
N TYR A 73 26.84 11.23 1.38
CA TYR A 73 28.21 11.69 1.60
C TYR A 73 28.89 10.80 2.65
N ASP A 74 29.97 10.13 2.28
CA ASP A 74 30.83 9.47 3.27
C ASP A 74 32.31 9.80 3.05
N ASN A 75 32.93 10.34 4.10
CA ASN A 75 34.37 10.48 4.23
C ASN A 75 34.93 9.45 5.23
N ASP A 76 34.15 8.45 5.66
CA ASP A 76 34.59 7.43 6.62
C ASP A 76 35.06 6.14 5.90
N PRO A 77 36.36 5.79 5.98
CA PRO A 77 36.89 4.56 5.38
C PRO A 77 36.32 3.26 5.97
N HIS A 78 35.56 3.31 7.07
CA HIS A 78 35.02 2.14 7.77
C HIS A 78 33.55 1.82 7.46
N LYS A 79 32.87 2.64 6.66
CA LYS A 79 31.48 2.39 6.23
C LYS A 79 31.44 1.74 4.84
N GLN A 80 30.47 0.84 4.62
CA GLN A 80 30.29 0.16 3.34
C GLN A 80 29.86 1.14 2.23
N LYS A 81 29.93 0.70 0.96
CA LYS A 81 29.73 1.50 -0.26
C LYS A 81 28.46 2.37 -0.35
N SER A 82 27.48 2.20 0.54
CA SER A 82 26.25 3.01 0.66
C SER A 82 26.33 4.13 1.70
N GLY A 83 27.34 4.12 2.58
CA GLY A 83 27.48 5.03 3.73
C GLY A 83 26.48 4.84 4.88
N ILE A 84 25.54 3.88 4.74
CA ILE A 84 24.51 3.56 5.73
C ILE A 84 24.92 2.33 6.55
N GLN A 85 24.59 2.31 7.84
CA GLN A 85 24.85 1.16 8.71
C GLN A 85 23.98 -0.04 8.33
N THR A 86 24.55 -1.25 8.36
CA THR A 86 23.87 -2.50 7.93
C THR A 86 22.53 -2.74 8.64
N GLU A 87 22.45 -2.41 9.93
CA GLU A 87 21.22 -2.53 10.72
C GLU A 87 20.12 -1.60 10.19
N THR A 88 20.49 -0.37 9.84
CA THR A 88 19.58 0.63 9.26
C THR A 88 19.14 0.22 7.86
N GLU A 89 20.05 -0.29 7.03
CA GLU A 89 19.70 -0.82 5.71
C GLU A 89 18.67 -1.95 5.81
N ARG A 90 18.90 -2.94 6.68
CA ARG A 90 17.95 -4.05 6.87
C ARG A 90 16.60 -3.54 7.38
N ALA A 91 16.59 -2.59 8.32
CA ALA A 91 15.35 -2.02 8.84
C ALA A 91 14.55 -1.29 7.75
N ILE A 92 15.24 -0.56 6.86
CA ILE A 92 14.62 0.08 5.69
C ILE A 92 14.03 -0.99 4.76
N GLN A 93 14.80 -2.01 4.38
CA GLN A 93 14.34 -3.03 3.45
C GLN A 93 13.14 -3.82 3.99
N HIS A 94 13.20 -4.24 5.26
CA HIS A 94 12.09 -4.94 5.91
C HIS A 94 10.86 -4.05 6.04
N GLY A 95 11.02 -2.83 6.56
CA GLY A 95 9.88 -1.95 6.77
C GLY A 95 9.19 -1.51 5.48
N LEU A 96 9.94 -1.30 4.39
CA LEU A 96 9.35 -1.04 3.07
C LEU A 96 8.58 -2.26 2.55
N THR A 97 9.12 -3.45 2.71
CA THR A 97 8.47 -4.70 2.31
C THR A 97 7.19 -4.93 3.11
N ASP A 98 7.22 -4.75 4.42
CA ASP A 98 6.07 -4.96 5.29
C ASP A 98 5.01 -3.87 5.09
N THR A 99 5.42 -2.61 4.86
CA THR A 99 4.54 -1.52 4.41
C THR A 99 3.78 -1.91 3.14
N ALA A 100 4.50 -2.43 2.13
CA ALA A 100 3.94 -2.88 0.86
C ALA A 100 3.10 -4.18 0.95
N ARG A 101 3.21 -4.93 2.05
CA ARG A 101 2.34 -6.09 2.33
C ARG A 101 1.07 -5.69 3.07
N ILE A 102 1.18 -4.74 4.01
CA ILE A 102 0.06 -4.22 4.80
C ILE A 102 -0.85 -3.35 3.91
N THR A 103 -0.23 -2.59 3.00
CA THR A 103 -0.88 -1.64 2.11
C THR A 103 -0.35 -1.78 0.68
N HIS A 104 -1.00 -1.15 -0.29
CA HIS A 104 -0.59 -1.15 -1.69
C HIS A 104 -0.14 0.26 -2.08
N PRO A 105 1.03 0.75 -1.62
CA PRO A 105 1.47 2.08 -1.95
C PRO A 105 1.88 2.16 -3.42
N TRP A 106 1.89 3.38 -3.97
CA TRP A 106 2.76 3.66 -5.10
C TRP A 106 4.08 4.21 -4.56
N VAL A 107 5.19 3.63 -5.00
CA VAL A 107 6.51 4.08 -4.60
C VAL A 107 7.02 5.00 -5.69
N THR A 108 7.34 6.25 -5.34
CA THR A 108 7.94 7.21 -6.26
C THR A 108 9.37 7.48 -5.84
N THR A 109 10.28 7.60 -6.81
CA THR A 109 11.72 7.73 -6.53
C THR A 109 12.43 8.49 -7.68
N SER A 110 13.68 8.92 -7.44
CA SER A 110 14.58 9.25 -8.56
C SER A 110 14.98 7.97 -9.28
N CYS A 111 14.78 7.91 -10.60
CA CYS A 111 14.99 6.69 -11.39
C CYS A 111 16.47 6.22 -11.47
N ILE A 112 17.39 6.93 -10.82
CA ILE A 112 18.85 6.81 -10.98
C ILE A 112 19.39 5.75 -10.02
N ASN A 113 20.18 4.84 -10.56
CA ASN A 113 20.84 3.70 -9.94
C ASN A 113 22.04 4.13 -9.10
N GLN A 114 21.78 4.84 -8.01
CA GLN A 114 22.78 5.34 -7.05
C GLN A 114 22.39 4.98 -5.62
N ASP A 115 23.41 4.65 -4.82
CA ASP A 115 23.37 4.45 -3.36
C ASP A 115 22.07 3.86 -2.79
N VAL A 116 21.21 4.72 -2.24
CA VAL A 116 19.95 4.36 -1.56
C VAL A 116 18.92 3.77 -2.53
N ILE A 117 18.90 4.23 -3.78
CA ILE A 117 17.95 3.72 -4.79
C ILE A 117 18.31 2.28 -5.20
N LYS A 118 19.58 1.87 -5.13
CA LYS A 118 19.97 0.45 -5.26
C LYS A 118 19.44 -0.40 -4.11
N LEU A 119 19.56 0.12 -2.88
CA LEU A 119 19.07 -0.55 -1.69
C LEU A 119 17.56 -0.78 -1.78
N LEU A 120 16.84 0.26 -2.21
CA LEU A 120 15.42 0.22 -2.49
C LEU A 120 15.09 -0.81 -3.58
N GLY A 121 15.77 -0.75 -4.72
CA GLY A 121 15.50 -1.66 -5.83
C GLY A 121 15.72 -3.13 -5.46
N ASN A 122 16.73 -3.41 -4.62
CA ASN A 122 16.91 -4.74 -4.05
C ASN A 122 15.77 -5.18 -3.13
N ALA A 123 15.23 -4.28 -2.29
CA ALA A 123 14.07 -4.58 -1.44
C ALA A 123 12.82 -4.85 -2.28
N LEU A 124 12.58 -3.98 -3.27
CA LEU A 124 11.44 -4.10 -4.18
C LEU A 124 11.53 -5.35 -5.07
N HIS A 125 12.74 -5.82 -5.41
CA HIS A 125 12.94 -6.98 -6.27
C HIS A 125 12.96 -8.33 -5.55
N ARG A 126 13.50 -8.40 -4.31
CA ARG A 126 13.70 -9.66 -3.58
C ARG A 126 12.44 -10.18 -2.89
N ASP A 127 11.71 -9.30 -2.21
CA ASP A 127 10.68 -9.72 -1.25
C ASP A 127 9.25 -9.32 -1.64
N ILE A 128 9.11 -8.36 -2.57
CA ILE A 128 7.82 -8.01 -3.18
C ILE A 128 7.61 -8.96 -4.35
N CYS A 129 7.05 -10.13 -4.05
CA CYS A 129 6.68 -11.15 -5.03
C CYS A 129 5.99 -10.50 -6.25
N GLY A 130 6.71 -10.37 -7.37
CA GLY A 130 6.22 -10.01 -8.69
C GLY A 130 5.44 -8.69 -8.84
N ARG A 131 6.11 -7.55 -9.06
CA ARG A 131 5.57 -6.29 -9.66
C ARG A 131 4.21 -5.74 -9.14
N ASP A 132 3.65 -6.25 -8.06
CA ASP A 132 2.32 -5.86 -7.58
C ASP A 132 2.27 -4.44 -7.01
N VAL A 133 3.44 -3.86 -6.72
CA VAL A 133 3.61 -2.50 -6.23
C VAL A 133 4.22 -1.65 -7.35
N PRO A 134 3.47 -0.71 -7.93
CA PRO A 134 4.01 0.22 -8.92
C PRO A 134 5.13 1.09 -8.34
N CYS A 135 6.33 0.95 -8.91
CA CYS A 135 7.48 1.80 -8.65
C CYS A 135 7.68 2.76 -9.82
N LEU A 136 7.46 4.06 -9.58
CA LEU A 136 7.46 5.14 -10.56
C LEU A 136 8.75 5.96 -10.43
N GLY A 137 9.62 5.88 -11.43
CA GLY A 137 10.90 6.57 -11.47
C GLY A 137 10.79 7.88 -12.22
N PHE A 138 11.27 8.97 -11.62
CA PHE A 138 11.33 10.29 -12.23
C PHE A 138 12.78 10.74 -12.38
N CYS A 139 13.10 11.36 -13.52
CA CYS A 139 14.42 11.93 -13.76
C CYS A 139 14.39 12.89 -14.94
N SER A 140 15.39 13.78 -15.03
CA SER A 140 15.55 14.60 -16.23
C SER A 140 16.10 13.74 -17.37
N TRP A 141 15.62 13.99 -18.58
CA TRP A 141 16.07 13.29 -19.79
C TRP A 141 17.58 13.40 -19.98
N ASN A 142 18.16 14.56 -19.67
CA ASN A 142 19.59 14.83 -19.83
C ASN A 142 20.48 14.10 -18.80
N TYR A 143 19.88 13.49 -17.77
CA TYR A 143 20.60 12.63 -16.82
C TYR A 143 20.80 11.20 -17.33
N VAL A 144 20.00 10.72 -18.28
CA VAL A 144 20.09 9.35 -18.77
C VAL A 144 21.31 9.23 -19.71
N PRO A 145 22.27 8.34 -19.43
CA PRO A 145 23.46 8.18 -20.26
C PRO A 145 23.11 7.56 -21.62
N GLY A 146 23.55 8.24 -22.68
CA GLY A 146 23.37 7.87 -24.08
C GLY A 146 23.69 9.09 -24.95
N ASP A 147 24.26 8.89 -26.14
CA ASP A 147 24.42 9.98 -27.11
C ASP A 147 23.00 10.43 -27.54
N HIS A 148 22.49 11.50 -26.94
CA HIS A 148 21.24 12.18 -27.34
C HIS A 148 21.39 12.95 -28.66
N GLN A 149 22.33 12.54 -29.52
CA GLN A 149 22.59 13.25 -30.76
C GLN A 149 21.38 13.15 -31.68
N PRO A 150 20.95 14.25 -32.32
CA PRO A 150 20.03 14.18 -33.43
C PRO A 150 20.71 13.36 -34.54
N VAL A 151 20.23 12.14 -34.76
CA VAL A 151 20.86 11.15 -35.64
C VAL A 151 20.89 11.68 -37.08
N LYS A 152 22.09 12.03 -37.57
CA LYS A 152 22.41 11.85 -38.99
C LYS A 152 22.49 10.34 -39.24
N GLN A 153 21.65 9.85 -40.15
CA GLN A 153 21.59 8.46 -40.57
C GLN A 153 22.99 7.87 -40.83
N SER A 154 23.46 6.95 -39.98
CA SER A 154 24.15 5.72 -40.43
C SER A 154 24.57 4.83 -39.25
N SER A 155 24.07 3.60 -39.30
CA SER A 155 24.64 2.33 -38.82
C SER A 155 25.45 2.28 -37.51
N THR A 156 24.87 1.53 -36.57
CA THR A 156 25.52 0.66 -35.58
C THR A 156 26.29 1.31 -34.43
N THR A 157 25.55 1.83 -33.44
CA THR A 157 25.68 1.47 -32.01
C THR A 157 24.54 2.13 -31.23
N SER A 158 23.94 1.39 -30.29
CA SER A 158 22.67 1.68 -29.62
C SER A 158 22.62 3.06 -28.97
N THR A 159 21.85 3.95 -29.58
CA THR A 159 21.52 5.30 -29.12
C THR A 159 20.01 5.41 -29.05
N PHE A 160 19.47 6.10 -28.04
CA PHE A 160 18.04 6.41 -27.92
C PHE A 160 17.60 7.17 -29.18
N CYS A 161 17.11 6.44 -30.19
CA CYS A 161 16.70 7.03 -31.46
C CYS A 161 15.34 7.71 -31.29
N GLU A 162 15.28 9.01 -31.55
CA GLU A 162 14.04 9.74 -31.80
C GLU A 162 13.35 9.15 -33.05
N MET A 163 12.44 8.20 -32.86
CA MET A 163 11.49 7.82 -33.90
C MET A 163 10.14 8.46 -33.60
N ARG A 164 9.76 9.44 -34.43
CA ARG A 164 8.37 9.90 -34.51
C ARG A 164 7.52 8.71 -34.96
N TYR A 165 6.67 8.19 -34.07
CA TYR A 165 5.81 7.05 -34.36
C TYR A 165 4.70 7.45 -35.35
N SER A 166 4.63 6.76 -36.49
CA SER A 166 3.40 6.65 -37.27
C SER A 166 2.50 5.62 -36.59
N MET A 167 1.19 5.89 -36.53
CA MET A 167 0.17 5.10 -35.81
C MET A 167 -0.12 3.72 -36.43
N ASP A 168 0.71 3.24 -37.35
CA ASP A 168 0.48 2.01 -38.14
C ASP A 168 1.16 0.76 -37.57
N ASN A 169 1.94 0.87 -36.49
CA ASN A 169 2.62 -0.28 -35.87
C ASN A 169 1.75 -0.89 -34.75
N GLU A 170 1.48 -2.20 -34.83
CA GLU A 170 0.61 -2.94 -33.89
C GLU A 170 1.16 -3.04 -32.46
N HIS A 171 2.44 -2.72 -32.21
CA HIS A 171 3.07 -2.82 -30.88
C HIS A 171 4.01 -1.63 -30.53
N PRO A 172 4.06 -1.20 -29.25
CA PRO A 172 5.00 -0.17 -28.79
C PRO A 172 6.47 -0.63 -28.92
N PRO A 173 7.43 0.29 -29.07
CA PRO A 173 8.83 -0.07 -29.26
C PRO A 173 9.43 -0.64 -27.97
N ILE A 174 10.24 -1.70 -28.11
CA ILE A 174 11.07 -2.23 -27.04
C ILE A 174 12.51 -1.74 -27.24
N HIS A 175 13.04 -1.05 -26.24
CA HIS A 175 14.38 -0.47 -26.21
C HIS A 175 15.29 -1.28 -25.30
N LYS A 176 16.40 -1.78 -25.84
CA LYS A 176 17.43 -2.44 -25.02
C LYS A 176 18.29 -1.39 -24.34
N TYR A 177 18.25 -1.36 -23.01
CA TYR A 177 19.05 -0.48 -22.17
C TYR A 177 20.24 -1.26 -21.60
N MET A 178 21.45 -0.92 -22.04
CA MET A 178 22.68 -1.60 -21.63
C MET A 178 23.16 -1.08 -20.28
N MET A 179 23.19 -1.95 -19.27
CA MET A 179 23.77 -1.65 -17.97
C MET A 179 25.28 -1.94 -17.98
N THR A 180 26.08 -0.99 -17.50
CA THR A 180 27.52 -1.25 -17.27
C THR A 180 27.72 -1.93 -15.91
N PRO A 181 28.56 -2.96 -15.80
CA PRO A 181 28.81 -3.64 -14.54
C PRO A 181 29.42 -2.72 -13.49
N SER A 182 28.96 -2.86 -12.23
CA SER A 182 29.41 -2.10 -11.05
C SER A 182 30.92 -2.16 -10.78
N ALA A 183 31.68 -3.08 -11.39
CA ALA A 183 33.13 -3.18 -11.17
C ALA A 183 33.94 -2.02 -11.80
N ASN A 184 33.38 -1.29 -12.78
CA ASN A 184 34.02 -0.15 -13.45
C ASN A 184 33.38 1.21 -13.09
N CYS A 185 32.59 1.26 -12.01
CA CYS A 185 31.77 2.42 -11.66
C CYS A 185 32.54 3.62 -11.07
N ASP A 186 33.85 3.51 -10.85
CA ASP A 186 34.71 4.58 -10.31
C ASP A 186 35.04 5.68 -11.36
N SER A 187 34.62 5.52 -12.61
CA SER A 187 34.78 6.56 -13.63
C SER A 187 33.58 7.51 -13.64
N LEU A 188 33.84 8.82 -13.80
CA LEU A 188 32.85 9.90 -14.00
C LEU A 188 31.75 9.61 -15.06
N ASN A 189 31.92 8.54 -15.87
CA ASN A 189 30.97 8.09 -16.89
C ASN A 189 29.87 7.14 -16.38
N SER A 190 29.87 6.76 -15.09
CA SER A 190 28.83 5.92 -14.47
C SER A 190 27.64 6.71 -13.91
N GLN A 191 27.68 8.04 -14.00
CA GLN A 191 26.60 8.92 -13.53
C GLN A 191 25.32 8.71 -14.36
N GLY A 192 24.18 8.57 -13.67
CA GLY A 192 22.86 8.64 -14.31
C GLY A 192 22.27 7.32 -14.82
N GLN A 193 22.88 6.16 -14.53
CA GLN A 193 22.29 4.89 -14.95
C GLN A 193 20.89 4.69 -14.38
N LEU A 194 19.96 4.15 -15.16
CA LEU A 194 18.63 3.81 -14.69
C LEU A 194 18.66 2.58 -13.77
N GLU A 195 17.82 2.59 -12.74
CA GLU A 195 17.67 1.47 -11.81
C GLU A 195 16.63 0.47 -12.34
N PRO A 196 16.99 -0.82 -12.52
CA PRO A 196 16.17 -1.79 -13.25
C PRO A 196 14.91 -2.30 -12.53
N SER A 197 14.78 -2.11 -11.21
CA SER A 197 13.61 -2.56 -10.46
C SER A 197 12.36 -1.68 -10.66
N HIS A 198 12.52 -0.49 -11.24
CA HIS A 198 11.40 0.40 -11.52
C HIS A 198 10.47 -0.15 -12.60
N THR A 199 9.16 0.03 -12.38
CA THR A 199 8.11 -0.46 -13.30
C THR A 199 7.78 0.54 -14.41
N HIS A 200 7.85 1.83 -14.09
CA HIS A 200 7.50 2.94 -14.98
C HIS A 200 8.54 4.04 -14.85
N PHE A 201 8.96 4.62 -15.97
CA PHE A 201 9.91 5.74 -16.03
C PHE A 201 9.27 6.97 -16.67
N PHE A 202 9.44 8.12 -16.02
CA PHE A 202 9.00 9.41 -16.50
C PHE A 202 10.20 10.33 -16.65
N PHE A 203 10.55 10.63 -17.89
CA PHE A 203 11.66 11.51 -18.24
C PHE A 203 11.14 12.90 -18.54
N PHE A 204 11.53 13.89 -17.76
CA PHE A 204 11.21 15.29 -18.03
C PHE A 204 12.36 15.98 -18.76
N ASP A 205 12.04 16.69 -19.83
CA ASP A 205 13.01 17.44 -20.61
C ASP A 205 12.81 18.93 -20.44
N ASP A 206 13.64 19.51 -19.57
CA ASP A 206 13.80 20.96 -19.37
C ASP A 206 15.09 21.49 -20.01
N GLY A 207 15.82 20.65 -20.77
CA GLY A 207 17.16 20.97 -21.27
C GLY A 207 18.25 21.06 -20.19
N SER A 208 17.91 20.85 -18.92
CA SER A 208 18.81 20.98 -17.77
C SER A 208 19.21 19.63 -17.20
N LYS A 209 20.32 19.61 -16.47
CA LYS A 209 20.71 18.54 -15.56
C LYS A 209 20.51 18.99 -14.11
N ASP A 210 19.48 19.79 -13.82
CA ASP A 210 19.21 20.21 -12.45
C ASP A 210 18.31 19.19 -11.73
N VAL A 211 18.84 18.54 -10.70
CA VAL A 211 18.09 17.61 -9.85
C VAL A 211 16.97 18.35 -9.09
N LYS A 212 17.20 19.60 -8.67
CA LYS A 212 16.24 20.38 -7.88
C LYS A 212 14.93 20.54 -8.67
N ASN A 213 14.99 21.05 -9.90
CA ASN A 213 13.81 21.23 -10.74
C ASN A 213 13.05 19.92 -10.99
N MET A 214 13.76 18.82 -11.20
CA MET A 214 13.15 17.50 -11.38
C MET A 214 12.39 17.04 -10.13
N LEU A 215 13.00 17.15 -8.94
CA LEU A 215 12.35 16.79 -7.68
C LEU A 215 11.11 17.65 -7.41
N LEU A 216 11.20 18.95 -7.67
CA LEU A 216 10.08 19.87 -7.51
C LEU A 216 8.93 19.57 -8.48
N LYS A 217 9.25 19.15 -9.72
CA LYS A 217 8.27 18.74 -10.72
C LYS A 217 7.59 17.42 -10.34
N ARG A 218 8.37 16.45 -9.83
CA ARG A 218 7.85 15.19 -9.30
C ARG A 218 6.84 15.44 -8.19
N GLN A 219 7.13 16.34 -7.25
CA GLN A 219 6.18 16.67 -6.18
C GLN A 219 4.86 17.27 -6.69
N GLU A 220 4.92 18.10 -7.73
CA GLU A 220 3.69 18.64 -8.36
C GLU A 220 2.84 17.53 -8.98
N VAL A 221 3.50 16.53 -9.59
CA VAL A 221 2.83 15.35 -10.13
C VAL A 221 2.23 14.50 -9.01
N GLU A 222 2.98 14.22 -7.95
CA GLU A 222 2.50 13.45 -6.80
C GLU A 222 1.27 14.10 -6.15
N HIS A 223 1.31 15.42 -5.97
CA HIS A 223 0.18 16.19 -5.44
C HIS A 223 -1.04 16.11 -6.36
N GLU A 224 -0.85 16.23 -7.68
CA GLU A 224 -1.95 16.07 -8.64
C GLU A 224 -2.53 14.64 -8.61
N LEU A 225 -1.69 13.62 -8.46
CA LEU A 225 -2.14 12.22 -8.31
C LEU A 225 -2.94 12.04 -7.03
N SER A 226 -2.54 12.70 -5.95
CA SER A 226 -3.20 12.66 -4.65
C SER A 226 -4.64 13.16 -4.70
N ILE A 227 -4.87 14.29 -5.38
CA ILE A 227 -6.19 14.94 -5.48
C ILE A 227 -7.00 14.51 -6.71
N SER A 228 -6.46 13.60 -7.53
CA SER A 228 -7.08 13.20 -8.78
C SER A 228 -8.38 12.44 -8.52
N LYS A 229 -9.52 13.00 -8.95
CA LYS A 229 -10.85 12.36 -8.82
C LYS A 229 -10.99 11.01 -9.52
N VAL A 230 -10.05 10.73 -10.41
CA VAL A 230 -9.96 9.49 -11.18
C VAL A 230 -9.28 8.39 -10.35
N LEU A 231 -8.28 8.73 -9.55
CA LEU A 231 -7.54 7.81 -8.70
C LEU A 231 -8.15 7.87 -7.30
N ARG A 232 -8.95 6.86 -6.95
CA ARG A 232 -9.58 6.79 -5.63
C ARG A 232 -8.84 5.78 -4.76
N SER A 233 -8.46 6.19 -3.57
CA SER A 233 -7.85 5.27 -2.60
C SER A 233 -8.79 4.08 -2.35
N PRO A 234 -8.34 2.82 -2.50
CA PRO A 234 -9.16 1.64 -2.20
C PRO A 234 -9.61 1.57 -0.73
N ILE A 235 -8.90 2.27 0.15
CA ILE A 235 -9.22 2.38 1.58
C ILE A 235 -10.48 3.24 1.77
N SER A 236 -10.79 4.17 0.87
CA SER A 236 -11.94 5.10 0.95
C SER A 236 -13.32 4.49 0.59
N GLY A 237 -13.52 3.20 0.87
CA GLY A 237 -14.62 2.34 0.39
C GLY A 237 -16.07 2.70 0.74
N PHE A 238 -16.40 3.96 1.04
CA PHE A 238 -17.77 4.44 1.13
C PHE A 238 -18.36 4.68 -0.27
N GLN A 239 -19.01 3.65 -0.82
CA GLN A 239 -19.96 3.78 -1.92
C GLN A 239 -21.40 3.67 -1.40
N GLU A 240 -21.83 4.58 -0.54
CA GLU A 240 -23.25 4.94 -0.51
C GLU A 240 -23.43 6.22 -1.31
N LYS A 241 -24.50 6.27 -2.12
CA LYS A 241 -24.87 7.45 -2.93
C LYS A 241 -25.02 8.75 -2.14
N ASN A 242 -24.99 8.71 -0.80
CA ASN A 242 -25.17 9.86 0.08
C ASN A 242 -24.19 9.95 1.27
N ALA A 243 -23.06 9.21 1.29
CA ALA A 243 -22.07 9.35 2.37
C ALA A 243 -20.63 9.28 1.84
N VAL A 244 -19.98 10.45 1.80
CA VAL A 244 -18.59 10.72 2.24
C VAL A 244 -17.59 9.55 2.04
N SER A 245 -16.59 9.60 1.16
CA SER A 245 -15.49 10.58 1.16
C SER A 245 -14.80 10.68 -0.20
N ASP A 246 -14.73 11.90 -0.76
CA ASP A 246 -13.73 12.33 -1.75
C ASP A 246 -12.37 12.46 -1.01
N SER A 247 -11.85 11.37 -0.44
CA SER A 247 -10.58 11.44 0.31
C SER A 247 -9.41 11.31 -0.65
N ASP A 248 -8.60 12.36 -0.70
CA ASP A 248 -7.33 12.38 -1.43
C ASP A 248 -6.43 11.22 -0.98
N ILE A 249 -5.62 10.72 -1.90
CA ILE A 249 -4.62 9.69 -1.60
C ILE A 249 -3.51 10.35 -0.77
N PRO A 250 -3.23 9.92 0.47
CA PRO A 250 -2.21 10.58 1.27
C PRO A 250 -0.82 10.38 0.65
N ILE A 251 0.04 11.41 0.78
CA ILE A 251 1.44 11.35 0.38
C ILE A 251 2.28 11.35 1.66
N ILE A 252 3.31 10.51 1.70
CA ILE A 252 4.31 10.50 2.76
C ILE A 252 5.68 10.60 2.12
N MET A 253 6.52 11.50 2.61
CA MET A 253 7.92 11.57 2.19
C MET A 253 8.80 10.73 3.11
N LEU A 254 9.68 9.93 2.51
CA LEU A 254 10.71 9.18 3.24
C LEU A 254 12.07 9.79 2.89
N LEU A 255 12.68 10.49 3.85
CA LEU A 255 13.97 11.14 3.69
C LEU A 255 15.10 10.23 4.16
N ILE A 256 15.98 9.85 3.24
CA ILE A 256 17.15 9.01 3.48
C ILE A 256 18.38 9.69 2.89
N GLY A 257 19.36 10.02 3.73
CA GLY A 257 20.55 10.76 3.32
C GLY A 257 20.19 12.14 2.76
N GLY A 258 20.66 12.41 1.55
CA GLY A 258 20.23 13.56 0.76
C GLY A 258 21.16 14.76 0.79
N ASP A 259 20.96 15.62 -0.21
CA ASP A 259 21.72 16.83 -0.50
C ASP A 259 20.84 18.08 -0.39
N PHE A 260 21.38 19.24 -0.78
CA PHE A 260 20.62 20.50 -0.70
C PHE A 260 19.37 20.52 -1.60
N ALA A 261 19.42 19.86 -2.77
CA ALA A 261 18.25 19.74 -3.65
C ALA A 261 17.14 18.91 -3.00
N THR A 262 17.51 17.84 -2.30
CA THR A 262 16.61 17.00 -1.50
C THR A 262 15.96 17.81 -0.36
N LEU A 263 16.69 18.74 0.25
CA LEU A 263 16.17 19.61 1.32
C LEU A 263 15.12 20.57 0.76
N ALA A 264 15.40 21.21 -0.37
CA ALA A 264 14.47 22.12 -1.02
C ALA A 264 13.14 21.42 -1.37
N ALA A 265 13.21 20.20 -1.91
CA ALA A 265 12.03 19.37 -2.16
C ALA A 265 11.32 19.04 -0.85
N THR A 266 12.03 18.55 0.17
CA THR A 266 11.44 18.19 1.47
C THR A 266 10.69 19.37 2.10
N CYS A 267 11.28 20.58 2.10
CA CYS A 267 10.63 21.79 2.60
C CYS A 267 9.41 22.20 1.78
N LYS A 268 9.44 22.08 0.43
CA LYS A 268 8.26 22.34 -0.41
C LYS A 268 7.11 21.39 -0.06
N GLY A 269 7.40 20.10 0.14
CA GLY A 269 6.38 19.13 0.53
C GLY A 269 5.82 19.40 1.94
N LEU A 270 6.69 19.71 2.91
CA LEU A 270 6.27 20.11 4.26
C LEU A 270 5.36 21.33 4.23
N ALA A 271 5.68 22.36 3.44
CA ALA A 271 4.87 23.57 3.30
C ALA A 271 3.44 23.31 2.77
N VAL A 272 3.23 22.20 2.06
CA VAL A 272 1.91 21.75 1.56
C VAL A 272 1.20 20.82 2.57
N GLY A 273 1.85 20.51 3.70
CA GLY A 273 1.30 19.65 4.75
C GLY A 273 1.60 18.16 4.56
N THR A 274 2.58 17.81 3.73
CA THR A 274 3.00 16.41 3.53
C THR A 274 3.94 15.96 4.66
N PRO A 275 3.62 14.90 5.42
CA PRO A 275 4.49 14.35 6.46
C PRO A 275 5.82 13.85 5.92
N VAL A 276 6.87 13.96 6.73
CA VAL A 276 8.20 13.43 6.42
C VAL A 276 8.62 12.43 7.49
N VAL A 277 8.93 11.21 7.08
CA VAL A 277 9.70 10.26 7.88
C VAL A 277 11.19 10.47 7.58
N VAL A 278 11.96 10.86 8.58
CA VAL A 278 13.41 11.09 8.46
C VAL A 278 14.14 9.89 9.02
N VAL A 279 14.93 9.20 8.20
CA VAL A 279 15.71 8.04 8.64
C VAL A 279 17.07 8.49 9.15
N ARG A 280 17.25 8.38 10.46
CA ARG A 280 18.49 8.76 11.14
C ARG A 280 19.62 7.78 10.84
N ASN A 281 20.84 8.25 10.97
CA ASN A 281 22.11 7.56 10.73
C ASN A 281 22.30 7.17 9.26
N THR A 282 21.71 7.95 8.35
CA THR A 282 21.83 7.76 6.90
C THR A 282 22.68 8.83 6.23
N GLY A 283 23.20 9.79 7.00
CA GLY A 283 24.06 10.87 6.52
C GLY A 283 23.31 12.06 5.93
N GLY A 284 24.06 13.00 5.35
CA GLY A 284 23.51 14.12 4.58
C GLY A 284 22.54 15.00 5.35
N ILE A 285 21.48 15.44 4.67
CA ILE A 285 20.45 16.29 5.27
C ILE A 285 19.56 15.55 6.27
N ALA A 286 19.35 14.24 6.11
CA ALA A 286 18.49 13.46 7.00
C ALA A 286 18.98 13.54 8.46
N ASP A 287 20.27 13.40 8.70
CA ASP A 287 20.85 13.49 10.04
C ASP A 287 20.80 14.91 10.61
N ILE A 288 20.95 15.93 9.76
CA ILE A 288 20.83 17.34 10.17
C ILE A 288 19.40 17.66 10.60
N VAL A 289 18.40 17.21 9.82
CA VAL A 289 16.98 17.39 10.16
C VAL A 289 16.62 16.58 11.41
N ALA A 290 17.10 15.35 11.53
CA ALA A 290 16.87 14.51 12.73
C ALA A 290 17.46 15.15 14.00
N GLN A 291 18.60 15.83 13.90
CA GLN A 291 19.19 16.58 15.01
C GLN A 291 18.33 17.78 15.41
N LEU A 292 17.77 18.51 14.45
CA LEU A 292 16.88 19.64 14.70
C LEU A 292 15.59 19.21 15.41
N CYS A 293 15.02 18.07 15.01
CA CYS A 293 13.76 17.51 15.55
C CYS A 293 13.98 16.62 16.77
N ARG A 294 15.15 16.71 17.42
CA ARG A 294 15.43 15.92 18.62
C ARG A 294 14.44 16.27 19.72
N LYS A 295 13.58 15.31 20.07
CA LYS A 295 12.58 15.48 21.15
C LYS A 295 13.29 15.86 22.46
N LEU A 296 12.94 17.04 22.97
CA LEU A 296 13.37 17.51 24.28
C LEU A 296 12.32 17.11 25.31
N SER A 297 12.75 16.75 26.51
CA SER A 297 11.80 16.40 27.58
C SER A 297 10.92 17.61 27.89
N PRO A 298 9.60 17.46 28.04
CA PRO A 298 8.72 18.56 28.46
C PRO A 298 9.05 19.06 29.88
N THR A 299 9.83 18.30 30.66
CA THR A 299 10.35 18.70 31.97
C THR A 299 11.70 19.42 31.93
N ASP A 300 12.31 19.59 30.75
CA ASP A 300 13.59 20.27 30.60
C ASP A 300 13.39 21.79 30.58
N GLU A 301 13.71 22.45 31.70
CA GLU A 301 13.66 23.92 31.85
C GLU A 301 14.55 24.64 30.82
N LEU A 302 15.54 23.96 30.25
CA LEU A 302 16.45 24.48 29.22
C LEU A 302 16.03 24.09 27.80
N ALA A 303 14.86 23.48 27.60
CA ALA A 303 14.42 22.99 26.29
C ALA A 303 14.45 24.09 25.22
N GLN A 304 13.91 25.28 25.52
CA GLN A 304 13.90 26.41 24.58
C GLN A 304 15.31 26.86 24.21
N PHE A 305 16.23 26.92 25.19
CA PHE A 305 17.62 27.27 24.95
C PHE A 305 18.33 26.23 24.09
N ARG A 306 18.17 24.93 24.41
CA ARG A 306 18.72 23.83 23.61
C ARG A 306 18.18 23.83 22.18
N LYS A 307 16.89 24.11 22.00
CA LYS A 307 16.27 24.22 20.67
C LYS A 307 16.93 25.35 19.85
N SER A 308 17.17 26.51 20.46
CA SER A 308 17.89 27.61 19.78
C SER A 308 19.31 27.23 19.37
N ILE A 309 20.02 26.45 20.19
CA ILE A 309 21.34 25.91 19.85
C ILE A 309 21.24 24.96 18.66
N TYR A 310 20.28 24.03 18.66
CA TYR A 310 20.11 23.09 17.56
C TYR A 310 19.76 23.78 16.23
N ILE A 311 18.97 24.85 16.26
CA ILE A 311 18.67 25.67 15.08
C ILE A 311 19.96 26.28 14.51
N GLU A 312 20.81 26.86 15.36
CA GLU A 312 22.07 27.47 14.91
C GLU A 312 23.11 26.42 14.46
N GLU A 313 23.18 25.27 15.13
CA GLU A 313 23.97 24.12 14.68
C GLU A 313 23.49 23.60 13.33
N CYS A 314 22.17 23.45 13.14
CA CYS A 314 21.57 23.05 11.87
C CYS A 314 21.95 24.01 10.74
N LYS A 315 21.80 25.32 10.92
CA LYS A 315 22.25 26.33 9.96
C LYS A 315 23.73 26.20 9.62
N LYS A 316 24.57 25.93 10.62
CA LYS A 316 26.01 25.76 10.43
C LYS A 316 26.35 24.50 9.63
N GLU A 317 25.71 23.37 9.93
CA GLU A 317 25.92 22.12 9.20
C GLU A 317 25.40 22.21 7.75
N LEU A 318 24.24 22.84 7.53
CA LEU A 318 23.72 23.09 6.17
C LEU A 318 24.67 23.97 5.35
N LYS A 319 25.24 25.02 5.95
CA LYS A 319 26.25 25.86 5.29
C LYS A 319 27.49 25.06 4.91
N LYS A 320 27.93 24.13 5.76
CA LYS A 320 29.07 23.25 5.44
C LYS A 320 28.77 22.31 4.28
N LEU A 321 27.54 21.80 4.17
CA LEU A 321 27.12 20.99 3.02
C LEU A 321 27.11 21.81 1.72
N CYS A 322 26.51 23.02 1.74
CA CYS A 322 26.46 23.89 0.56
C CYS A 322 27.87 24.28 0.05
N LEU A 323 28.82 24.51 0.96
CA LEU A 323 30.21 24.83 0.60
C LEU A 323 30.92 23.69 -0.15
N LYS A 324 30.46 22.44 -0.01
CA LYS A 324 31.01 21.29 -0.75
C LYS A 324 30.44 21.18 -2.17
N GLU A 325 29.27 21.77 -2.43
CA GLU A 325 28.51 21.62 -3.69
C GLU A 325 28.83 22.70 -4.76
N ASN A 326 29.85 23.53 -4.57
CA ASN A 326 30.32 24.59 -5.49
C ASN A 326 29.31 25.73 -5.83
N ASP A 327 28.02 25.64 -5.48
CA ASP A 327 26.98 26.67 -5.72
C ASP A 327 26.62 27.52 -4.47
N ALA A 328 27.65 27.98 -3.76
CA ALA A 328 27.52 28.44 -2.38
C ALA A 328 26.81 29.79 -2.15
N ARG A 329 26.58 30.66 -3.15
CA ARG A 329 26.05 32.03 -2.89
C ARG A 329 24.52 32.08 -2.77
N GLU A 330 23.79 31.50 -3.71
CA GLU A 330 22.33 31.54 -3.74
C GLU A 330 21.71 30.59 -2.68
N GLN A 331 22.32 29.42 -2.50
CA GLN A 331 21.90 28.43 -1.49
C GLN A 331 21.99 28.98 -0.05
N ASN A 332 22.99 29.84 0.24
CA ASN A 332 23.19 30.38 1.59
C ASN A 332 22.06 31.33 2.06
N GLU A 333 21.40 32.03 1.14
CA GLU A 333 20.23 32.87 1.46
C GLU A 333 18.96 32.03 1.67
N GLU A 334 18.87 30.87 1.01
CA GLU A 334 17.74 29.93 1.16
C GLU A 334 17.80 29.12 2.47
N ILE A 335 18.99 28.84 3.02
CA ILE A 335 19.16 28.05 4.26
C ILE A 335 18.28 28.57 5.39
N GLY A 336 18.23 29.90 5.60
CA GLY A 336 17.41 30.49 6.65
C GLY A 336 15.94 30.11 6.49
N LYS A 337 15.40 30.26 5.27
CA LYS A 337 14.02 29.94 4.92
C LYS A 337 13.71 28.45 5.14
N TYR A 338 14.62 27.56 4.76
CA TYR A 338 14.41 26.12 4.95
C TYR A 338 14.42 25.73 6.42
N VAL A 339 15.33 26.28 7.22
CA VAL A 339 15.36 26.02 8.68
C VAL A 339 14.10 26.56 9.36
N ASP A 340 13.61 27.72 8.94
CA ASP A 340 12.36 28.28 9.45
C ASP A 340 11.17 27.33 9.15
N VAL A 341 11.06 26.83 7.90
CA VAL A 341 10.03 25.84 7.53
C VAL A 341 10.15 24.55 8.33
N LEU A 342 11.37 24.00 8.50
CA LEU A 342 11.58 22.79 9.30
C LEU A 342 11.18 22.98 10.77
N ASN A 343 11.39 24.17 11.31
CA ASN A 343 11.03 24.49 12.69
C ASN A 343 9.54 24.76 12.86
N GLU A 344 8.90 25.44 11.90
CA GLU A 344 7.46 25.70 11.90
C GLU A 344 6.64 24.41 11.69
N MET A 345 7.14 23.50 10.85
CA MET A 345 6.45 22.25 10.48
C MET A 345 6.99 21.03 11.23
N GLU A 346 7.62 21.21 12.40
CA GLU A 346 8.26 20.14 13.17
C GLU A 346 7.29 18.99 13.51
N GLU A 347 6.00 19.29 13.72
CA GLU A 347 4.96 18.30 14.02
C GLU A 347 4.75 17.28 12.88
N LEU A 348 5.05 17.65 11.64
CA LEU A 348 4.96 16.77 10.46
C LEU A 348 6.23 15.94 10.23
N ILE A 349 7.27 16.15 11.02
CA ILE A 349 8.57 15.49 10.88
C ILE A 349 8.68 14.39 11.94
N ILE A 350 8.76 13.14 11.51
CA ILE A 350 8.88 11.98 12.39
C ILE A 350 10.22 11.32 12.13
N VAL A 351 11.03 11.22 13.18
CA VAL A 351 12.37 10.63 13.08
C VAL A 351 12.28 9.13 13.35
N PHE A 352 12.75 8.33 12.39
CA PHE A 352 12.97 6.90 12.54
C PHE A 352 14.44 6.63 12.86
N ASP A 353 14.70 5.93 13.98
CA ASP A 353 16.03 5.49 14.37
C ASP A 353 16.06 3.96 14.45
N ALA A 354 16.70 3.33 13.47
CA ALA A 354 16.79 1.87 13.38
C ALA A 354 17.57 1.22 14.54
N ILE A 355 18.37 2.01 15.28
CA ILE A 355 19.16 1.53 16.42
C ILE A 355 18.30 1.50 17.70
N GLU A 356 17.20 2.25 17.74
CA GLU A 356 16.30 2.27 18.89
C GLU A 356 15.55 0.93 19.03
N TYR A 357 15.45 0.42 20.26
CA TYR A 357 14.95 -0.93 20.51
C TYR A 357 13.49 -1.08 20.06
N ASN A 358 13.22 -2.09 19.21
CA ASN A 358 11.92 -2.41 18.61
C ASN A 358 11.34 -1.36 17.65
N ALA A 359 12.12 -0.38 17.18
CA ALA A 359 11.64 0.56 16.18
C ALA A 359 11.41 -0.16 14.84
N LYS A 360 10.22 0.06 14.27
CA LYS A 360 9.79 -0.49 12.98
C LYS A 360 9.46 0.64 12.04
N LEU A 361 10.00 0.60 10.82
CA LEU A 361 9.80 1.68 9.86
C LEU A 361 8.35 1.73 9.40
N GLU A 362 7.69 0.58 9.20
CA GLU A 362 6.29 0.49 8.85
C GLU A 362 5.37 1.13 9.90
N ASP A 363 5.69 0.98 11.19
CA ASP A 363 4.96 1.64 12.28
C ASP A 363 5.16 3.16 12.27
N THR A 364 6.37 3.61 11.91
CA THR A 364 6.71 5.04 11.81
C THR A 364 6.01 5.69 10.60
N ILE A 365 5.93 4.97 9.46
CA ILE A 365 5.16 5.40 8.29
C ILE A 365 3.68 5.51 8.65
N ALA A 366 3.13 4.54 9.38
CA ALA A 366 1.76 4.60 9.86
C ALA A 366 1.52 5.83 10.76
N ASP A 367 2.43 6.11 11.69
CA ASP A 367 2.34 7.29 12.57
C ASP A 367 2.42 8.60 11.77
N ALA A 368 3.20 8.63 10.68
CA ALA A 368 3.27 9.77 9.78
C ALA A 368 1.99 10.02 8.99
N ILE A 369 1.34 8.95 8.50
CA ILE A 369 0.03 9.06 7.85
C ILE A 369 -1.00 9.64 8.82
N LEU A 370 -1.09 9.08 10.04
CA LEU A 370 -2.03 9.55 11.05
C LEU A 370 -1.77 11.00 11.44
N THR A 371 -0.50 11.38 11.62
CA THR A 371 -0.09 12.74 11.94
C THR A 371 -0.42 13.72 10.81
N GLY A 372 -0.17 13.35 9.56
CA GLY A 372 -0.51 14.17 8.40
C GLY A 372 -2.00 14.42 8.26
N ILE A 373 -2.81 13.37 8.37
CA ILE A 373 -4.28 13.49 8.29
C ILE A 373 -4.80 14.36 9.44
N LYS A 374 -4.25 14.18 10.66
CA LYS A 374 -4.60 15.01 11.82
C LYS A 374 -4.23 16.48 11.58
N TYR A 375 -3.02 16.75 11.12
CA TYR A 375 -2.54 18.11 10.84
C TYR A 375 -3.40 18.81 9.78
N GLN A 376 -3.75 18.10 8.69
CA GLN A 376 -4.65 18.62 7.66
C GLN A 376 -6.03 18.96 8.25
N ASN A 377 -6.54 18.12 9.15
CA ASN A 377 -7.82 18.39 9.82
C ASN A 377 -7.78 19.64 10.70
N GLU A 378 -6.73 19.80 11.50
CA GLU A 378 -6.63 20.89 12.48
C GLU A 378 -6.39 22.24 11.80
N ASN A 379 -5.59 22.26 10.73
CA ASN A 379 -5.20 23.50 10.05
C ASN A 379 -6.07 23.84 8.84
N TRP A 380 -6.69 22.86 8.19
CA TRP A 380 -7.54 23.03 7.00
C TRP A 380 -9.00 22.61 7.25
N GLY A 381 -9.42 22.44 8.50
CA GLY A 381 -10.75 21.96 8.91
C GLY A 381 -11.95 22.80 8.43
N GLN A 382 -11.72 23.99 7.84
CA GLN A 382 -12.77 24.72 7.12
C GLN A 382 -13.21 24.02 5.83
N PHE A 383 -12.39 23.10 5.30
CA PHE A 383 -12.65 22.32 4.08
C PHE A 383 -12.95 20.84 4.35
N PHE A 384 -12.55 20.31 5.52
CA PHE A 384 -12.67 18.89 5.86
C PHE A 384 -13.55 18.71 7.12
N GLY A 385 -14.74 18.10 6.97
CA GLY A 385 -15.73 17.92 8.03
C GLY A 385 -15.53 16.67 8.92
N GLN A 386 -16.58 16.25 9.66
CA GLN A 386 -16.65 15.05 10.55
C GLN A 386 -16.03 13.75 10.00
N ASN A 387 -15.86 13.71 8.68
CA ASN A 387 -15.29 12.66 7.85
C ASN A 387 -13.81 12.35 8.16
N THR A 388 -13.07 13.29 8.74
CA THR A 388 -11.63 13.09 9.00
C THR A 388 -11.36 12.14 10.17
N LYS A 389 -12.22 12.13 11.20
CA LYS A 389 -12.11 11.16 12.30
C LYS A 389 -12.37 9.72 11.81
N ALA A 390 -13.31 9.56 10.88
CA ALA A 390 -13.59 8.26 10.24
C ALA A 390 -12.38 7.79 9.43
N ALA A 391 -11.77 8.69 8.65
CA ALA A 391 -10.55 8.40 7.91
C ALA A 391 -9.39 7.99 8.83
N LEU A 392 -9.17 8.73 9.93
CA LEU A 392 -8.14 8.38 10.93
C LEU A 392 -8.38 6.99 11.52
N LEU A 393 -9.60 6.68 11.97
CA LEU A 393 -9.93 5.36 12.50
C LEU A 393 -9.76 4.26 11.47
N LEU A 394 -10.08 4.53 10.21
CA LEU A 394 -9.88 3.58 9.14
C LEU A 394 -8.40 3.27 8.93
N TRP A 395 -7.54 4.29 8.91
CA TRP A 395 -6.10 4.11 8.87
C TRP A 395 -5.56 3.39 10.11
N CYS A 396 -6.13 3.63 11.30
CA CYS A 396 -5.81 2.82 12.48
C CYS A 396 -6.18 1.34 12.29
N ALA A 397 -7.32 1.05 11.66
CA ALA A 397 -7.73 -0.32 11.37
C ALA A 397 -6.78 -1.00 10.37
N VAL A 398 -6.29 -0.27 9.35
CA VAL A 398 -5.32 -0.78 8.37
C VAL A 398 -4.01 -1.18 9.04
N TRP A 399 -3.50 -0.33 9.93
CA TRP A 399 -2.19 -0.50 10.56
C TRP A 399 -2.24 -1.20 11.92
N GLY A 400 -3.41 -1.63 12.40
CA GLY A 400 -3.57 -2.25 13.71
C GLY A 400 -3.24 -1.33 14.89
N LYS A 401 -3.44 -0.02 14.74
CA LYS A 401 -3.14 1.00 15.77
C LYS A 401 -4.33 1.16 16.74
N ASP A 402 -4.64 0.09 17.46
CA ASP A 402 -5.80 0.01 18.36
C ASP A 402 -5.76 1.05 19.49
N GLU A 403 -4.56 1.34 20.02
CA GLU A 403 -4.38 2.33 21.09
C GLU A 403 -4.68 3.75 20.63
N TYR A 404 -4.19 4.12 19.44
CA TYR A 404 -4.49 5.41 18.83
C TYR A 404 -5.99 5.53 18.50
N ALA A 405 -6.60 4.47 17.98
CA ALA A 405 -8.05 4.44 17.75
C ALA A 405 -8.85 4.59 19.04
N ARG A 406 -8.40 3.98 20.14
CA ARG A 406 -9.00 4.16 21.46
C ARG A 406 -8.88 5.60 21.92
N GLU A 407 -7.73 6.24 21.74
CA GLU A 407 -7.55 7.67 22.02
C GLU A 407 -8.54 8.51 21.21
N LEU A 408 -8.64 8.30 19.89
CA LEU A 408 -9.58 9.03 19.02
C LEU A 408 -11.05 8.87 19.42
N LEU A 409 -11.46 7.67 19.85
CA LEU A 409 -12.82 7.37 20.30
C LEU A 409 -13.10 7.89 21.72
N THR A 410 -12.04 8.11 22.51
CA THR A 410 -12.13 8.66 23.87
C THR A 410 -11.86 10.15 23.95
N ASP A 411 -11.31 10.79 22.91
CA ASP A 411 -10.79 12.16 22.95
C ASP A 411 -11.91 13.15 23.30
N ARG A 412 -12.01 13.46 24.60
CA ARG A 412 -12.96 14.37 25.24
C ARG A 412 -12.53 15.83 25.10
N LYS A 413 -11.87 16.22 24.01
CA LYS A 413 -11.53 17.64 23.74
C LYS A 413 -12.73 18.54 23.46
N ALA A 414 -13.94 18.12 23.82
CA ALA A 414 -15.12 18.97 24.01
C ALA A 414 -15.39 19.19 25.52
N GLU A 415 -14.37 19.52 26.31
CA GLU A 415 -14.57 20.04 27.67
C GLU A 415 -14.64 21.57 27.65
N THR A 416 -15.83 22.08 27.32
CA THR A 416 -16.44 23.09 28.21
C THR A 416 -17.81 22.58 28.60
N ALA A 417 -18.02 22.45 29.91
CA ALA A 417 -19.22 21.90 30.52
C ALA A 417 -20.49 22.61 30.02
N ALA A 418 -21.29 21.92 29.21
CA ALA A 418 -22.66 22.34 28.94
C ALA A 418 -23.55 21.11 28.68
N SER A 419 -24.50 20.89 29.59
CA SER A 419 -25.75 20.13 29.44
C SER A 419 -25.68 18.61 29.14
N ALA A 420 -26.46 17.83 29.90
CA ALA A 420 -26.67 16.39 29.70
C ALA A 420 -27.14 16.03 28.27
N ASN A 421 -27.75 16.97 27.55
CA ASN A 421 -28.17 16.78 26.15
C ASN A 421 -26.98 16.68 25.18
N ASN A 422 -25.85 17.32 25.48
CA ASN A 422 -24.65 17.24 24.64
C ASN A 422 -23.93 15.90 24.82
N ALA A 423 -23.96 15.32 26.02
CA ALA A 423 -23.34 14.02 26.30
C ALA A 423 -24.04 12.86 25.57
N GLU A 424 -25.37 12.91 25.44
CA GLU A 424 -26.12 11.90 24.68
C GLU A 424 -25.92 12.06 23.17
N GLN A 425 -25.80 13.30 22.69
CA GLN A 425 -25.49 13.60 21.29
C GLN A 425 -24.06 13.17 20.91
N ASP A 426 -23.08 13.36 21.79
CA ASP A 426 -21.69 12.91 21.61
C ASP A 426 -21.59 11.38 21.62
N LYS A 427 -22.31 10.71 22.52
CA LYS A 427 -22.37 9.24 22.56
C LYS A 427 -22.94 8.67 21.27
N ASN A 428 -24.01 9.26 20.72
CA ASN A 428 -24.60 8.84 19.46
C ASN A 428 -23.66 9.08 18.26
N GLN A 429 -22.86 10.14 18.29
CA GLN A 429 -21.83 10.37 17.26
C GLN A 429 -20.72 9.32 17.30
N VAL A 430 -20.23 8.95 18.49
CA VAL A 430 -19.22 7.90 18.66
C VAL A 430 -19.74 6.55 18.18
N ILE A 431 -20.98 6.20 18.53
CA ILE A 431 -21.62 4.95 18.05
C ILE A 431 -21.75 4.98 16.52
N SER A 432 -22.21 6.08 15.94
CA SER A 432 -22.32 6.23 14.48
C SER A 432 -20.96 6.07 13.79
N LEU A 433 -19.90 6.66 14.35
CA LEU A 433 -18.55 6.58 13.82
C LEU A 433 -18.00 5.15 13.93
N ALA A 434 -18.20 4.50 15.07
CA ALA A 434 -17.78 3.11 15.27
C ALA A 434 -18.53 2.15 14.32
N GLN A 435 -19.83 2.39 14.11
CA GLN A 435 -20.66 1.64 13.18
C GLN A 435 -20.20 1.79 11.73
N GLN A 436 -19.78 2.99 11.33
CA GLN A 436 -19.23 3.27 9.99
C GLN A 436 -17.96 2.46 9.69
N ILE A 437 -17.09 2.27 10.67
CA ILE A 437 -15.80 1.57 10.47
C ILE A 437 -15.91 0.06 10.72
N LEU A 438 -16.94 -0.41 11.42
CA LEU A 438 -17.13 -1.81 11.78
C LEU A 438 -17.07 -2.75 10.57
N PHE A 439 -17.70 -2.37 9.45
CA PHE A 439 -17.72 -3.21 8.27
C PHE A 439 -16.31 -3.39 7.66
N GLU A 440 -15.48 -2.33 7.65
CA GLU A 440 -14.11 -2.41 7.12
C GLU A 440 -13.21 -3.25 8.02
N ALA A 441 -13.35 -3.12 9.34
CA ALA A 441 -12.62 -3.95 10.29
C ALA A 441 -12.98 -5.44 10.17
N LEU A 442 -14.26 -5.76 9.92
CA LEU A 442 -14.72 -7.13 9.66
C LEU A 442 -14.17 -7.68 8.35
N HIS A 443 -14.23 -6.88 7.29
CA HIS A 443 -13.66 -7.23 5.99
C HIS A 443 -12.15 -7.52 6.08
N ARG A 444 -11.40 -6.68 6.82
CA ARG A 444 -9.94 -6.82 7.00
C ARG A 444 -9.54 -7.90 8.01
N ASN A 445 -10.51 -8.57 8.65
CA ASN A 445 -10.26 -9.61 9.64
C ASN A 445 -9.44 -9.12 10.87
N THR A 446 -9.55 -7.84 11.23
CA THR A 446 -8.82 -7.22 12.35
C THR A 446 -9.59 -7.38 13.66
N VAL A 447 -9.49 -8.55 14.29
CA VAL A 447 -10.25 -8.91 15.50
C VAL A 447 -10.09 -7.92 16.66
N PRO A 448 -8.88 -7.46 17.02
CA PRO A 448 -8.71 -6.48 18.10
C PRO A 448 -9.49 -5.19 17.84
N PHE A 449 -9.43 -4.69 16.60
CA PHE A 449 -10.15 -3.49 16.18
C PHE A 449 -11.66 -3.68 16.17
N VAL A 450 -12.16 -4.83 15.69
CA VAL A 450 -13.60 -5.16 15.78
C VAL A 450 -14.06 -5.19 17.24
N SER A 451 -13.24 -5.74 18.15
CA SER A 451 -13.54 -5.71 19.58
C SER A 451 -13.65 -4.30 20.13
N LEU A 452 -12.68 -3.45 19.79
CA LEU A 452 -12.69 -2.05 20.17
C LEU A 452 -13.98 -1.37 19.69
N LEU A 453 -14.32 -1.44 18.41
CA LEU A 453 -15.51 -0.77 17.86
C LEU A 453 -16.81 -1.24 18.52
N MET A 454 -16.94 -2.54 18.80
CA MET A 454 -18.11 -3.08 19.49
C MET A 454 -18.19 -2.63 20.97
N GLU A 455 -17.06 -2.41 21.65
CA GLU A 455 -17.02 -1.82 23.00
C GLU A 455 -17.56 -0.39 23.01
N TYR A 456 -17.38 0.36 21.92
CA TYR A 456 -17.94 1.71 21.72
C TYR A 456 -19.36 1.71 21.13
N GLY A 457 -20.02 0.55 21.08
CA GLY A 457 -21.46 0.43 20.78
C GLY A 457 -21.80 0.09 19.34
N ALA A 458 -20.82 -0.20 18.47
CA ALA A 458 -21.11 -0.71 17.13
C ALA A 458 -21.74 -2.12 17.18
N SER A 459 -22.70 -2.37 16.29
CA SER A 459 -23.48 -3.60 16.23
C SER A 459 -23.42 -4.25 14.85
N ILE A 460 -23.06 -5.54 14.83
CA ILE A 460 -23.11 -6.37 13.61
C ILE A 460 -24.55 -6.48 13.09
N GLU A 461 -25.54 -6.43 14.00
CA GLU A 461 -26.94 -6.53 13.62
C GLU A 461 -27.46 -5.30 12.86
N GLU A 462 -26.75 -4.16 12.93
CA GLU A 462 -27.07 -2.93 12.21
C GLU A 462 -26.44 -2.85 10.80
N LEU A 463 -25.59 -3.80 10.42
CA LEU A 463 -24.97 -3.83 9.08
C LEU A 463 -26.00 -4.07 7.97
N THR A 464 -25.88 -3.39 6.84
CA THR A 464 -26.78 -3.58 5.70
C THR A 464 -26.52 -4.91 4.99
N GLU A 465 -27.51 -5.42 4.24
CA GLU A 465 -27.32 -6.63 3.42
C GLU A 465 -26.19 -6.45 2.39
N GLU A 466 -26.05 -5.24 1.84
CA GLU A 466 -24.98 -4.89 0.91
C GLU A 466 -23.59 -4.96 1.55
N GLN A 467 -23.43 -4.41 2.76
CA GLN A 467 -22.18 -4.50 3.51
C GLN A 467 -21.80 -5.96 3.80
N LEU A 468 -22.77 -6.81 4.16
CA LEU A 468 -22.54 -8.23 4.41
C LEU A 468 -22.08 -8.98 3.15
N ILE A 469 -22.69 -8.71 2.00
CA ILE A 469 -22.29 -9.28 0.70
C ILE A 469 -20.84 -8.90 0.38
N ILE A 470 -20.48 -7.63 0.58
CA ILE A 470 -19.13 -7.13 0.31
C ILE A 470 -18.12 -7.78 1.25
N ILE A 471 -18.42 -7.89 2.56
CA ILE A 471 -17.59 -8.61 3.53
C ILE A 471 -17.37 -10.04 3.04
N CYS A 472 -18.43 -10.74 2.65
CA CYS A 472 -18.31 -12.11 2.16
C CYS A 472 -17.37 -12.20 0.95
N ILE A 473 -17.57 -11.37 -0.08
CA ILE A 473 -16.75 -11.41 -1.29
C ILE A 473 -15.30 -11.10 -1.01
N LYS A 474 -15.01 -10.04 -0.27
CA LYS A 474 -13.64 -9.61 -0.03
C LYS A 474 -12.87 -10.52 0.94
N THR A 475 -13.57 -11.26 1.80
CA THR A 475 -12.96 -12.26 2.69
C THR A 475 -12.85 -13.65 2.06
N MET A 476 -13.31 -13.84 0.82
CA MET A 476 -13.05 -15.06 0.07
C MET A 476 -11.56 -15.16 -0.22
N ASN A 477 -10.93 -16.22 0.28
CA ASN A 477 -9.55 -16.57 -0.04
C ASN A 477 -9.52 -17.95 -0.72
N ASP A 478 -8.48 -18.21 -1.51
CA ASP A 478 -8.21 -19.51 -2.14
C ASP A 478 -7.98 -20.62 -1.08
N ASP A 479 -7.60 -20.23 0.14
CA ASP A 479 -7.47 -21.11 1.32
C ASP A 479 -8.79 -21.46 2.03
N ALA A 480 -9.94 -21.12 1.43
CA ALA A 480 -11.23 -21.53 1.98
C ALA A 480 -11.27 -23.05 2.22
N LEU A 481 -12.08 -23.51 3.17
CA LEU A 481 -12.27 -24.95 3.44
C LEU A 481 -12.95 -25.62 2.23
N VAL A 482 -12.17 -25.96 1.19
CA VAL A 482 -12.64 -26.57 -0.05
C VAL A 482 -12.78 -28.07 0.19
N LEU A 483 -14.03 -28.51 0.39
CA LEU A 483 -14.38 -29.93 0.50
C LEU A 483 -14.48 -30.65 -0.85
N ASN A 484 -14.54 -29.95 -1.98
CA ASN A 484 -14.34 -30.54 -3.31
C ASN A 484 -14.15 -29.44 -4.37
N LYS A 485 -13.20 -29.66 -5.29
CA LYS A 485 -12.93 -28.80 -6.45
C LYS A 485 -14.08 -28.85 -7.46
N SER A 486 -15.22 -28.23 -7.16
CA SER A 486 -16.03 -27.68 -8.25
C SER A 486 -15.42 -26.33 -8.61
N HIS A 487 -14.49 -26.36 -9.57
CA HIS A 487 -14.00 -25.17 -10.26
C HIS A 487 -15.16 -24.48 -10.98
N VAL A 488 -15.93 -23.68 -10.25
CA VAL A 488 -16.65 -22.57 -10.88
C VAL A 488 -15.66 -21.42 -10.84
N ASN A 489 -14.85 -21.32 -11.89
CA ASN A 489 -13.92 -20.22 -12.09
C ASN A 489 -14.73 -18.92 -12.13
N PHE A 490 -14.71 -18.17 -11.04
CA PHE A 490 -15.17 -16.79 -11.00
C PHE A 490 -13.97 -15.86 -11.22
N THR A 491 -13.14 -16.16 -12.24
CA THR A 491 -11.94 -15.37 -12.59
C THR A 491 -12.26 -14.04 -13.27
N SER A 492 -13.51 -13.59 -13.28
CA SER A 492 -13.83 -12.23 -13.73
C SER A 492 -15.08 -11.70 -13.04
N VAL A 493 -14.98 -11.35 -11.75
CA VAL A 493 -15.81 -10.22 -11.28
C VAL A 493 -15.29 -9.02 -12.06
N LYS A 494 -15.96 -8.68 -13.17
CA LYS A 494 -15.78 -7.38 -13.80
C LYS A 494 -15.96 -6.33 -12.70
N ARG A 495 -15.13 -5.29 -12.68
CA ARG A 495 -15.21 -4.17 -11.72
C ARG A 495 -16.62 -3.54 -11.63
N ASP A 496 -17.53 -3.88 -12.57
CA ASP A 496 -18.92 -3.41 -12.68
C ASP A 496 -20.01 -4.47 -12.42
N ALA A 497 -19.71 -5.58 -11.72
CA ALA A 497 -20.72 -6.61 -11.41
C ALA A 497 -21.87 -6.02 -10.57
N LYS A 498 -23.13 -6.25 -10.99
CA LYS A 498 -24.30 -5.72 -10.26
C LYS A 498 -24.42 -6.40 -8.91
N LEU A 499 -24.85 -5.67 -7.88
CA LEU A 499 -25.08 -6.19 -6.52
C LEU A 499 -25.98 -7.45 -6.52
N SER A 500 -26.94 -7.56 -7.45
CA SER A 500 -27.79 -8.75 -7.62
C SER A 500 -27.03 -10.01 -8.07
N GLU A 501 -25.97 -9.85 -8.86
CA GLU A 501 -25.12 -10.96 -9.31
C GLU A 501 -24.18 -11.41 -8.19
N LEU A 502 -23.59 -10.44 -7.50
CA LEU A 502 -22.77 -10.64 -6.31
C LEU A 502 -23.56 -11.36 -5.19
N LYS A 503 -24.80 -10.93 -4.94
CA LYS A 503 -25.72 -11.58 -4.01
C LYS A 503 -25.96 -13.05 -4.38
N LYS A 504 -26.34 -13.34 -5.64
CA LYS A 504 -26.55 -14.71 -6.11
C LYS A 504 -25.30 -15.57 -5.97
N TYR A 505 -24.13 -15.00 -6.22
CA TYR A 505 -22.86 -15.71 -6.08
C TYR A 505 -22.57 -16.08 -4.62
N VAL A 506 -22.69 -15.13 -3.69
CA VAL A 506 -22.54 -15.40 -2.24
C VAL A 506 -23.58 -16.41 -1.77
N GLU A 507 -24.85 -16.29 -2.18
CA GLU A 507 -25.91 -17.26 -1.88
C GLU A 507 -25.57 -18.66 -2.36
N GLN A 508 -25.11 -18.80 -3.61
CA GLN A 508 -24.72 -20.08 -4.19
C GLN A 508 -23.57 -20.71 -3.41
N ARG A 509 -22.57 -19.90 -3.03
CA ARG A 509 -21.40 -20.39 -2.32
C ARG A 509 -21.74 -20.80 -0.89
N TYR A 510 -22.46 -19.94 -0.15
CA TYR A 510 -22.92 -20.19 1.21
C TYR A 510 -23.81 -21.44 1.28
N ASN A 511 -24.82 -21.52 0.40
CA ASN A 511 -25.69 -22.70 0.29
C ASN A 511 -24.91 -23.93 -0.19
N GLY A 512 -23.89 -23.76 -1.03
CA GLY A 512 -23.00 -24.83 -1.46
C GLY A 512 -22.25 -25.46 -0.28
N TYR A 513 -21.65 -24.63 0.58
CA TYR A 513 -21.00 -25.10 1.81
C TYR A 513 -21.98 -25.76 2.77
N LEU A 514 -23.14 -25.13 3.00
CA LEU A 514 -24.20 -25.73 3.83
C LEU A 514 -24.66 -27.07 3.28
N ARG A 515 -24.87 -27.21 1.96
CA ARG A 515 -25.29 -28.47 1.34
C ARG A 515 -24.21 -29.54 1.43
N GLN A 516 -22.96 -29.21 1.14
CA GLN A 516 -21.85 -30.17 1.26
C GLN A 516 -21.75 -30.69 2.70
N TYR A 517 -21.95 -29.81 3.67
CA TYR A 517 -21.90 -30.16 5.08
C TYR A 517 -23.14 -30.94 5.55
N LEU A 518 -24.36 -30.45 5.26
CA LEU A 518 -25.62 -31.14 5.60
C LEU A 518 -25.73 -32.49 4.90
N ASN A 519 -25.31 -32.62 3.64
CA ASN A 519 -25.30 -33.89 2.93
C ASN A 519 -24.32 -34.89 3.56
N HIS A 520 -23.22 -34.45 4.16
CA HIS A 520 -22.32 -35.33 4.92
C HIS A 520 -23.01 -35.94 6.15
N TYR A 521 -23.91 -35.20 6.81
CA TYR A 521 -24.74 -35.76 7.89
C TYR A 521 -25.79 -36.71 7.36
N VAL A 522 -26.54 -36.30 6.34
CA VAL A 522 -27.60 -37.13 5.76
C VAL A 522 -27.01 -38.44 5.24
N THR A 523 -25.82 -38.42 4.64
CA THR A 523 -25.14 -39.65 4.18
C THR A 523 -24.59 -40.48 5.34
N LYS A 524 -23.96 -39.88 6.37
CA LYS A 524 -23.50 -40.61 7.57
C LYS A 524 -24.66 -41.22 8.37
N GLU A 525 -25.78 -40.54 8.46
CA GLU A 525 -26.98 -41.00 9.17
C GLU A 525 -27.64 -42.13 8.38
N ASN A 526 -27.79 -41.99 7.07
CA ASN A 526 -28.24 -43.08 6.19
C ASN A 526 -27.29 -44.28 6.22
N ASP A 527 -25.98 -44.09 6.32
CA ASP A 527 -25.01 -45.18 6.43
C ASP A 527 -25.02 -45.84 7.82
N ARG A 528 -25.29 -45.08 8.89
CA ARG A 528 -25.51 -45.61 10.24
C ARG A 528 -26.84 -46.37 10.32
N GLU A 529 -27.89 -45.88 9.67
CA GLU A 529 -29.18 -46.56 9.57
C GLU A 529 -29.10 -47.81 8.70
N LYS A 530 -28.40 -47.78 7.56
CA LYS A 530 -28.12 -48.99 6.75
C LYS A 530 -27.29 -50.02 7.50
N LYS A 531 -26.39 -49.59 8.40
CA LYS A 531 -25.65 -50.49 9.30
C LYS A 531 -26.54 -51.03 10.44
N ARG A 532 -27.54 -50.28 10.90
CA ARG A 532 -28.55 -50.75 11.88
C ARG A 532 -29.61 -51.67 11.26
N THR A 533 -30.00 -51.45 10.01
CA THR A 533 -31.04 -52.23 9.29
C THR A 533 -30.50 -53.47 8.58
N LYS A 534 -29.19 -53.70 8.55
CA LYS A 534 -28.60 -54.97 8.11
C LYS A 534 -28.99 -56.20 8.97
N GLY A 535 -29.80 -56.01 10.02
CA GLY A 535 -30.43 -57.09 10.79
C GLY A 535 -31.90 -57.39 10.46
N GLN A 536 -32.57 -56.63 9.58
CA GLN A 536 -33.98 -56.88 9.27
C GLN A 536 -34.32 -56.56 7.81
N LEU A 537 -34.48 -57.63 7.02
CA LEU A 537 -35.07 -57.59 5.69
C LEU A 537 -36.55 -57.16 5.81
N VAL A 538 -36.83 -55.87 5.59
CA VAL A 538 -38.14 -55.44 5.15
C VAL A 538 -37.93 -54.53 3.93
N ARG A 539 -38.41 -54.99 2.78
CA ARG A 539 -38.50 -54.21 1.55
C ARG A 539 -39.74 -53.32 1.65
N GLU A 540 -39.54 -52.02 1.77
CA GLU A 540 -40.54 -51.04 1.33
C GLU A 540 -39.95 -50.20 0.17
N PRO A 541 -40.80 -49.72 -0.75
CA PRO A 541 -40.35 -48.98 -1.91
C PRO A 541 -40.00 -47.55 -1.50
N ILE A 542 -38.71 -47.24 -1.49
CA ILE A 542 -38.20 -45.88 -1.33
C ILE A 542 -38.59 -45.11 -2.60
N GLY A 543 -39.61 -44.27 -2.50
CA GLY A 543 -39.81 -43.19 -3.44
C GLY A 543 -38.59 -42.26 -3.38
N GLU A 544 -37.96 -42.03 -4.52
CA GLU A 544 -36.94 -41.01 -4.68
C GLU A 544 -37.54 -39.63 -4.39
N GLN A 545 -37.57 -39.22 -3.12
CA GLN A 545 -37.66 -37.80 -2.79
C GLN A 545 -36.34 -37.16 -3.20
N LYS A 546 -36.26 -36.75 -4.47
CA LYS A 546 -35.41 -35.63 -4.87
C LYS A 546 -35.78 -34.47 -3.97
N VAL A 547 -34.97 -34.21 -2.94
CA VAL A 547 -35.00 -32.95 -2.21
C VAL A 547 -34.66 -31.86 -3.24
N SER A 548 -35.68 -31.33 -3.89
CA SER A 548 -35.56 -30.14 -4.74
C SER A 548 -35.25 -28.99 -3.79
N ALA A 549 -33.96 -28.77 -3.56
CA ALA A 549 -33.48 -27.75 -2.64
C ALA A 549 -33.84 -26.37 -3.20
N SER A 550 -34.93 -25.80 -2.70
CA SER A 550 -35.21 -24.37 -2.83
C SER A 550 -34.00 -23.60 -2.30
N PHE A 551 -33.40 -22.73 -3.11
CA PHE A 551 -32.32 -21.87 -2.65
C PHE A 551 -32.87 -20.92 -1.57
N THR A 552 -32.26 -20.93 -0.39
CA THR A 552 -32.60 -19.96 0.65
C THR A 552 -32.03 -18.60 0.23
N PRO A 553 -32.88 -17.56 0.08
CA PRO A 553 -32.42 -16.21 -0.24
C PRO A 553 -31.46 -15.68 0.83
N LEU A 554 -30.49 -14.85 0.44
CA LEU A 554 -29.51 -14.24 1.36
C LEU A 554 -30.19 -13.43 2.46
N SER A 555 -31.28 -12.75 2.10
CA SER A 555 -32.10 -12.00 3.06
C SER A 555 -32.66 -12.89 4.16
N LYS A 556 -32.92 -14.18 3.89
CA LYS A 556 -33.31 -15.18 4.90
C LYS A 556 -32.11 -15.81 5.63
N ILE A 557 -30.93 -15.82 5.01
CA ILE A 557 -29.68 -16.29 5.64
C ILE A 557 -29.26 -15.31 6.75
N PHE A 558 -29.38 -14.01 6.50
CA PHE A 558 -29.01 -12.95 7.43
C PHE A 558 -30.20 -12.39 8.25
N ASP A 559 -31.42 -12.92 8.08
CA ASP A 559 -32.59 -12.42 8.80
C ASP A 559 -32.49 -12.69 10.31
N GLY A 560 -32.37 -11.62 11.10
CA GLY A 560 -32.34 -11.62 12.56
C GLY A 560 -31.16 -12.34 13.23
N ARG A 561 -30.14 -12.77 12.46
CA ARG A 561 -28.98 -13.57 12.92
C ARG A 561 -27.71 -13.27 12.11
N LYS A 562 -27.33 -11.99 11.98
CA LYS A 562 -26.17 -11.59 11.17
C LYS A 562 -24.87 -12.09 11.77
N THR A 563 -24.76 -12.07 13.09
CA THR A 563 -23.58 -12.56 13.83
C THR A 563 -23.31 -14.04 13.57
N GLU A 564 -24.32 -14.91 13.67
CA GLU A 564 -24.18 -16.35 13.43
C GLU A 564 -23.89 -16.68 11.96
N ALA A 565 -24.47 -15.93 11.03
CA ALA A 565 -24.21 -16.10 9.60
C ALA A 565 -22.78 -15.70 9.23
N LEU A 566 -22.28 -14.58 9.76
CA LEU A 566 -20.88 -14.17 9.59
C LEU A 566 -19.92 -15.15 10.28
N TYR A 567 -20.25 -15.63 11.47
CA TYR A 567 -19.47 -16.66 12.15
C TYR A 567 -19.23 -17.89 11.24
N LEU A 568 -20.32 -18.44 10.69
CA LEU A 568 -20.26 -19.57 9.77
C LEU A 568 -19.45 -19.25 8.51
N TRP A 569 -19.61 -18.03 7.98
CA TRP A 569 -18.82 -17.56 6.85
C TRP A 569 -17.32 -17.62 7.14
N PHE A 570 -16.87 -17.03 8.25
CA PHE A 570 -15.45 -17.02 8.63
C PHE A 570 -14.92 -18.42 8.94
N VAL A 571 -15.77 -19.34 9.43
CA VAL A 571 -15.41 -20.77 9.53
C VAL A 571 -15.15 -21.35 8.14
N PHE A 572 -16.06 -21.14 7.17
CA PHE A 572 -15.88 -21.64 5.80
C PHE A 572 -14.66 -21.05 5.09
N MET A 573 -14.32 -19.79 5.38
CA MET A 573 -13.14 -19.11 4.83
C MET A 573 -11.84 -19.43 5.58
N ASN A 574 -11.87 -20.35 6.56
CA ASN A 574 -10.71 -20.71 7.38
C ASN A 574 -10.05 -19.51 8.08
N GLN A 575 -10.87 -18.63 8.67
CA GLN A 575 -10.43 -17.44 9.42
C GLN A 575 -10.67 -17.64 10.92
N PRO A 576 -9.79 -18.40 11.62
CA PRO A 576 -10.08 -18.89 12.97
C PRO A 576 -10.14 -17.78 14.02
N ALA A 577 -9.38 -16.69 13.85
CA ALA A 577 -9.36 -15.58 14.80
C ALA A 577 -10.74 -14.90 14.89
N MET A 578 -11.30 -14.48 13.75
CA MET A 578 -12.62 -13.86 13.69
C MET A 578 -13.73 -14.85 13.99
N ALA A 579 -13.64 -16.10 13.50
CA ALA A 579 -14.60 -17.13 13.84
C ALA A 579 -14.66 -17.37 15.36
N LYS A 580 -13.52 -17.46 16.05
CA LYS A 580 -13.46 -17.59 17.51
C LYS A 580 -14.09 -16.40 18.22
N TYR A 581 -13.78 -15.19 17.75
CA TYR A 581 -14.34 -13.95 18.30
C TYR A 581 -15.87 -13.92 18.16
N LEU A 582 -16.42 -14.18 16.98
CA LEU A 582 -17.86 -14.20 16.75
C LEU A 582 -18.56 -15.36 17.47
N CYS A 583 -17.90 -16.52 17.60
CA CYS A 583 -18.43 -17.65 18.37
C CYS A 583 -18.74 -17.25 19.82
N SER A 584 -17.86 -16.47 20.46
CA SER A 584 -18.07 -15.98 21.84
C SER A 584 -19.28 -15.05 21.98
N ARG A 585 -19.75 -14.46 20.87
CA ARG A 585 -20.89 -13.56 20.81
C ARG A 585 -22.15 -14.21 20.23
N SER A 586 -22.06 -15.46 19.80
CA SER A 586 -23.21 -16.22 19.33
C SER A 586 -24.14 -16.59 20.49
N ARG A 587 -25.45 -16.67 20.22
CA ARG A 587 -26.44 -17.02 21.25
C ARG A 587 -26.24 -18.42 21.85
N ASN A 588 -25.72 -19.35 21.05
CA ASN A 588 -25.46 -20.73 21.46
C ASN A 588 -24.04 -21.12 21.10
N GLN A 589 -23.11 -20.72 21.97
CA GLN A 589 -21.68 -20.96 21.81
C GLN A 589 -21.34 -22.45 21.69
N THR A 590 -22.07 -23.31 22.42
CA THR A 590 -21.86 -24.76 22.39
C THR A 590 -22.19 -25.34 21.01
N VAL A 591 -23.38 -25.01 20.48
CA VAL A 591 -23.79 -25.47 19.14
C VAL A 591 -22.87 -24.89 18.07
N ALA A 592 -22.54 -23.61 18.14
CA ALA A 592 -21.61 -22.96 17.22
C ALA A 592 -20.25 -23.68 17.22
N SER A 593 -19.64 -23.88 18.39
CA SER A 593 -18.33 -24.53 18.52
C SER A 593 -18.32 -25.96 18.00
N LEU A 594 -19.37 -26.74 18.30
CA LEU A 594 -19.52 -28.11 17.78
C LEU A 594 -19.62 -28.10 16.25
N LEU A 595 -20.43 -27.19 15.69
CA LEU A 595 -20.61 -27.03 14.26
C LEU A 595 -19.27 -26.71 13.57
N ALA A 596 -18.50 -25.74 14.08
CA ALA A 596 -17.18 -25.43 13.52
C ALA A 596 -16.20 -26.60 13.66
N ALA A 597 -16.14 -27.26 14.81
CA ALA A 597 -15.27 -28.42 15.02
C ALA A 597 -15.55 -29.52 13.99
N GLU A 598 -16.84 -29.79 13.73
CA GLU A 598 -17.25 -30.78 12.75
C GLU A 598 -17.00 -30.31 11.30
N ILE A 599 -17.13 -29.01 10.98
CA ILE A 599 -16.75 -28.44 9.67
C ILE A 599 -15.24 -28.62 9.43
N TYR A 600 -14.41 -28.21 10.39
CA TYR A 600 -12.96 -28.36 10.29
C TYR A 600 -12.54 -29.83 10.19
N ALA A 601 -13.17 -30.73 10.96
CA ALA A 601 -12.89 -32.16 10.88
C ALA A 601 -13.29 -32.76 9.53
N ALA A 602 -14.42 -32.37 8.96
CA ALA A 602 -14.83 -32.80 7.63
C ALA A 602 -13.83 -32.31 6.56
N ALA A 603 -13.43 -31.04 6.64
CA ALA A 603 -12.46 -30.43 5.73
C ALA A 603 -11.09 -31.15 5.79
N ALA A 604 -10.59 -31.40 7.00
CA ALA A 604 -9.32 -32.09 7.22
C ALA A 604 -9.31 -33.50 6.63
N ASN A 605 -10.38 -34.29 6.86
CA ASN A 605 -10.51 -35.65 6.32
C ASN A 605 -10.52 -35.68 4.79
N THR A 606 -11.14 -34.69 4.16
CA THR A 606 -11.25 -34.64 2.69
C THR A 606 -9.93 -34.21 2.05
N ALA A 607 -9.19 -33.29 2.69
CA ALA A 607 -7.83 -32.93 2.29
C ALA A 607 -6.86 -34.12 2.39
N THR A 608 -7.03 -35.00 3.39
CA THR A 608 -6.21 -36.22 3.53
C THR A 608 -6.52 -37.25 2.45
N ILE A 609 -7.81 -37.47 2.15
CA ILE A 609 -8.25 -38.38 1.07
C ILE A 609 -7.74 -37.90 -0.29
N ASN A 610 -7.76 -36.60 -0.57
CA ASN A 610 -7.24 -36.03 -1.81
C ASN A 610 -5.72 -36.19 -1.93
N LYS A 611 -4.95 -35.99 -0.85
CA LYS A 611 -3.49 -36.24 -0.85
C LYS A 611 -3.16 -37.71 -1.08
N GLN A 612 -3.93 -38.64 -0.50
CA GLN A 612 -3.75 -40.07 -0.72
C GLN A 612 -4.11 -40.49 -2.15
N SER A 613 -5.19 -39.93 -2.70
CA SER A 613 -5.62 -40.19 -4.09
C SER A 613 -4.62 -39.65 -5.11
N LEU A 614 -4.02 -38.48 -4.86
CA LEU A 614 -2.98 -37.92 -5.72
C LEU A 614 -1.67 -38.74 -5.68
N ARG A 615 -1.29 -39.29 -4.52
CA ARG A 615 -0.14 -40.19 -4.41
C ARG A 615 -0.38 -41.51 -5.15
N ALA A 616 -1.58 -42.06 -5.06
CA ALA A 616 -1.97 -43.27 -5.78
C ALA A 616 -2.12 -43.06 -7.32
N ILE A 617 -2.13 -41.82 -7.79
CA ILE A 617 -2.12 -41.46 -9.21
C ILE A 617 -0.68 -41.15 -9.69
N SER A 618 0.22 -40.73 -8.79
CA SER A 618 1.63 -40.48 -9.10
C SER A 618 2.53 -41.72 -9.00
N GLU A 619 2.10 -42.72 -8.24
CA GLU A 619 2.64 -44.09 -8.23
C GLU A 619 1.98 -44.92 -9.34
#